data_AF-A0A8W8M3J4-F1
#
_entry.id   AF-A0A8W8M3J4-F1
#
_cell.length_a   1.000
_cell.length_b   1.000
_cell.length_c   1.000
_cell.angle_alpha   90.00
_cell.angle_beta   90.00
_cell.angle_gamma   90.00
#
_symmetry.space_group_name_H-M   'P 1'
#
loop_
_entity.id
_entity.type
_entity.pdbx_description
1 polymer ?
#
loop_
_entity_poly.entity_id
_entity_poly.type
_entity_poly.pdbx_seq_one_letter_code
_entity_poly.pdbx_strand_id
1 'polypeptide(L)'
;MSMKVDPGSESYRDAMSSVVILSCQPNSHPFQERHISLLEPVKIGRSVARARPASNNGIFDCKVLSRNHAVVWYENGKFYLKDTKSSNGTFINNQRLSRGGEESAPREVFSGDHIQFGVDVMDNNKRGEKITHNCIIATVTLFHPDGREARNIYSESGQFSNTVTPGVTIQSQELYQLAQYLQEALHREKMLEQKLGKLQQLVDNTQEASENGWQALIDEDRLLSRLEVLENQLHIYSKNHAEDTLRQEVVTLQEEKNTYETTAKESLKRVLQEKLEAVRKLSDLERSLHNTEDECAHLKDMCEKAQEELMALAEKYQDQQKEVIEIQEKLQEAERQHLEEVEKIRQEKQELSEKLQDMIHQETILTAKMESLQADNDITREQLAAMKEKLEAIKEPKENVIDEKENGEGLTNGERQTDEMIDTGDKKIIVGDDIKIILKDDENDNKLEDIHKSDSLNHVQNNMDDVDSMKILTSEKGSSDDLQGKLKEA
;
A
#
# COMPACT_ATOMS: atom_id res chain seq x y z
N MET A 1 -8.70 31.74 64.34
CA MET A 1 -10.09 31.27 64.25
C MET A 1 -10.67 31.84 62.96
N SER A 2 -10.45 31.27 61.77
CA SER A 2 -10.35 29.86 61.33
C SER A 2 -11.72 29.19 61.14
N MET A 3 -12.17 29.13 59.89
CA MET A 3 -12.68 27.97 59.13
C MET A 3 -13.03 28.50 57.72
N LYS A 4 -12.14 28.31 56.74
CA LYS A 4 -12.17 27.19 55.78
C LYS A 4 -13.51 27.02 55.07
N VAL A 5 -13.53 27.40 53.79
CA VAL A 5 -14.44 26.90 52.77
C VAL A 5 -13.56 26.29 51.69
N ASP A 6 -13.63 24.97 51.52
CA ASP A 6 -12.79 24.25 50.56
C ASP A 6 -13.33 24.42 49.12
N PRO A 7 -12.47 24.64 48.10
CA PRO A 7 -12.90 24.67 46.70
C PRO A 7 -12.97 23.25 46.15
N GLY A 8 -14.18 22.68 46.03
CA GLY A 8 -14.32 21.28 45.64
C GLY A 8 -15.70 20.86 45.15
N SER A 9 -16.11 21.32 43.95
CA SER A 9 -17.16 20.65 43.17
C SER A 9 -17.18 21.03 41.67
N GLU A 10 -16.02 21.05 41.00
CA GLU A 10 -15.94 20.99 39.52
C GLU A 10 -15.35 19.64 39.09
N SER A 11 -16.14 18.56 39.22
CA SER A 11 -15.74 17.25 38.69
C SER A 11 -16.95 16.33 38.40
N TYR A 12 -17.72 16.67 37.39
CA TYR A 12 -18.40 15.66 36.57
C TYR A 12 -17.81 15.74 35.15
N ARG A 13 -16.63 15.15 34.97
CA ARG A 13 -16.18 14.74 33.65
C ARG A 13 -17.08 13.58 33.23
N ASP A 14 -17.68 13.66 32.04
CA ASP A 14 -18.35 12.49 31.43
C ASP A 14 -17.35 11.33 31.39
N ALA A 15 -17.69 10.24 32.07
CA ALA A 15 -16.99 8.98 31.93
C ALA A 15 -17.42 8.36 30.60
N MET A 16 -16.71 8.73 29.52
CA MET A 16 -16.95 8.20 28.17
C MET A 16 -16.96 6.66 28.21
N SER A 17 -18.12 6.07 27.97
CA SER A 17 -18.28 4.61 27.90
C SER A 17 -17.67 4.09 26.60
N SER A 18 -17.12 2.88 26.59
CA SER A 18 -16.83 2.20 25.32
C SER A 18 -18.13 1.93 24.54
N VAL A 19 -18.07 2.03 23.21
CA VAL A 19 -19.24 1.92 22.33
C VAL A 19 -18.98 0.92 21.22
N VAL A 20 -19.99 0.10 20.94
CA VAL A 20 -20.07 -0.77 19.76
C VAL A 20 -21.11 -0.19 18.81
N ILE A 21 -20.71 0.13 17.59
CA ILE A 21 -21.61 0.44 16.49
C ILE A 21 -21.78 -0.81 15.63
N LEU A 22 -23.03 -1.21 15.37
CA LEU A 22 -23.39 -2.31 14.47
C LEU A 22 -24.14 -1.75 13.26
N SER A 23 -23.50 -1.72 12.09
CA SER A 23 -24.08 -1.22 10.84
C SER A 23 -24.52 -2.37 9.94
N CYS A 24 -25.73 -2.29 9.38
CA CYS A 24 -26.36 -3.37 8.61
C CYS A 24 -25.70 -3.57 7.24
N GLN A 25 -25.30 -4.79 6.92
CA GLN A 25 -24.76 -5.14 5.60
C GLN A 25 -25.87 -5.41 4.55
N PRO A 26 -25.62 -5.24 3.23
CA PRO A 26 -26.64 -5.41 2.18
C PRO A 26 -27.23 -6.81 2.07
N ASN A 27 -26.49 -7.84 2.49
CA ASN A 27 -26.93 -9.24 2.54
C ASN A 27 -27.60 -9.64 3.87
N SER A 28 -27.68 -8.73 4.84
CA SER A 28 -28.35 -8.96 6.12
C SER A 28 -29.88 -8.93 6.01
N HIS A 29 -30.56 -9.60 6.94
CA HIS A 29 -31.91 -9.22 7.33
C HIS A 29 -31.89 -7.74 7.79
N PRO A 30 -32.79 -6.86 7.29
CA PRO A 30 -32.70 -5.42 7.56
C PRO A 30 -32.81 -5.04 9.03
N PHE A 31 -31.92 -4.17 9.50
CA PHE A 31 -32.03 -3.52 10.81
C PHE A 31 -31.46 -2.09 10.78
N GLN A 32 -31.99 -1.22 11.64
CA GLN A 32 -31.40 0.11 11.88
C GLN A 32 -30.13 -0.01 12.71
N GLU A 33 -29.10 0.76 12.34
CA GLU A 33 -27.80 0.83 13.02
C GLU A 33 -27.92 0.95 14.54
N ARG A 34 -27.05 0.24 15.27
CA ARG A 34 -27.09 0.18 16.74
C ARG A 34 -25.85 0.82 17.34
N HIS A 35 -26.04 1.71 18.31
CA HIS A 35 -25.02 2.42 19.07
C HIS A 35 -25.08 1.94 20.53
N ILE A 36 -24.30 0.93 20.86
CA ILE A 36 -24.42 0.16 22.10
C ILE A 36 -23.29 0.52 23.06
N SER A 37 -23.59 1.23 24.16
CA SER A 37 -22.63 1.49 25.24
C SER A 37 -22.35 0.22 26.07
N LEU A 38 -21.08 -0.16 26.20
CA LEU A 38 -20.64 -1.32 26.98
C LEU A 38 -20.18 -0.93 28.38
N LEU A 39 -21.11 -0.41 29.20
CA LEU A 39 -20.90 -0.26 30.65
C LEU A 39 -20.98 -1.60 31.39
N GLU A 40 -21.81 -2.51 30.88
CA GLU A 40 -21.97 -3.89 31.34
C GLU A 40 -22.00 -4.82 30.10
N PRO A 41 -21.82 -6.15 30.25
CA PRO A 41 -21.95 -7.10 29.14
C PRO A 41 -23.32 -7.04 28.47
N VAL A 42 -23.36 -6.56 27.23
CA VAL A 42 -24.61 -6.41 26.46
C VAL A 42 -24.93 -7.68 25.71
N LYS A 43 -26.18 -8.13 25.89
CA LYS A 43 -26.71 -9.33 25.27
C LYS A 43 -27.18 -9.05 23.83
N ILE A 44 -26.74 -9.91 22.91
CA ILE A 44 -27.25 -10.01 21.54
C ILE A 44 -28.32 -11.11 21.45
N GLY A 45 -29.44 -10.84 20.78
CA GLY A 45 -30.43 -11.87 20.51
C GLY A 45 -31.77 -11.39 19.95
N ARG A 46 -32.70 -12.34 19.84
CA ARG A 46 -34.02 -12.10 19.26
C ARG A 46 -34.97 -11.34 20.19
N SER A 47 -35.74 -10.43 19.59
CA SER A 47 -36.92 -9.75 20.13
C SER A 47 -37.83 -10.67 20.95
N VAL A 48 -38.24 -10.20 22.12
CA VAL A 48 -39.20 -10.86 23.03
C VAL A 48 -40.09 -9.82 23.71
N ALA A 49 -41.20 -10.23 24.33
CA ALA A 49 -42.13 -9.31 24.98
C ALA A 49 -41.49 -8.36 26.02
N ARG A 50 -40.40 -8.79 26.68
CA ARG A 50 -39.65 -8.00 27.68
C ARG A 50 -38.45 -7.21 27.12
N ALA A 51 -38.07 -7.41 25.87
CA ALA A 51 -36.90 -6.78 25.26
C ALA A 51 -37.17 -6.58 23.76
N ARG A 52 -37.39 -5.32 23.38
CA ARG A 52 -37.67 -4.90 22.00
C ARG A 52 -36.40 -4.34 21.33
N PRO A 53 -36.30 -4.41 20.00
CA PRO A 53 -35.26 -3.69 19.25
C PRO A 53 -35.27 -2.20 19.57
N ALA A 54 -34.10 -1.63 19.85
CA ALA A 54 -33.88 -0.19 19.98
C ALA A 54 -32.46 0.16 19.52
N SER A 55 -32.23 1.40 19.08
CA SER A 55 -30.92 1.86 18.60
C SER A 55 -29.78 1.64 19.61
N ASN A 56 -30.06 1.65 20.91
CA ASN A 56 -29.07 1.46 21.96
C ASN A 56 -28.90 0.01 22.45
N ASN A 57 -29.44 -1.00 21.77
CA ASN A 57 -29.36 -2.40 22.22
C ASN A 57 -29.08 -3.41 21.10
N GLY A 58 -28.62 -4.60 21.51
CA GLY A 58 -28.33 -5.75 20.64
C GLY A 58 -29.54 -6.64 20.31
N ILE A 59 -30.76 -6.11 20.36
CA ILE A 59 -31.99 -6.90 20.16
C ILE A 59 -32.51 -6.74 18.73
N PHE A 60 -32.71 -7.86 18.03
CA PHE A 60 -33.12 -7.89 16.62
C PHE A 60 -34.45 -8.63 16.44
N ASP A 61 -35.30 -8.18 15.52
CA ASP A 61 -36.56 -8.88 15.19
C ASP A 61 -36.36 -9.95 14.11
N CYS A 62 -35.32 -10.77 14.27
CA CYS A 62 -34.90 -11.76 13.28
C CYS A 62 -35.22 -13.19 13.76
N LYS A 63 -35.98 -13.94 12.95
CA LYS A 63 -36.47 -15.29 13.31
C LYS A 63 -35.34 -16.28 13.62
N VAL A 64 -34.25 -16.23 12.84
CA VAL A 64 -33.14 -17.19 12.92
C VAL A 64 -32.19 -16.94 14.10
N LEU A 65 -32.36 -15.83 14.84
CA LEU A 65 -31.63 -15.59 16.07
C LEU A 65 -32.26 -16.33 17.26
N SER A 66 -31.37 -16.73 18.18
CA SER A 66 -31.74 -17.28 19.48
C SER A 66 -32.10 -16.13 20.43
N ARG A 67 -32.94 -16.39 21.46
CA ARG A 67 -33.34 -15.33 22.43
C ARG A 67 -32.14 -14.82 23.24
N ASN A 68 -31.21 -15.73 23.57
CA ASN A 68 -29.85 -15.45 23.99
C ASN A 68 -28.99 -16.05 22.88
N HIS A 69 -28.28 -15.23 22.10
CA HIS A 69 -27.52 -15.70 20.94
C HIS A 69 -26.02 -15.48 21.17
N ALA A 70 -25.64 -14.25 21.48
CA ALA A 70 -24.28 -13.91 21.89
C ALA A 70 -24.29 -12.87 23.02
N VAL A 71 -23.12 -12.61 23.59
CA VAL A 71 -22.86 -11.49 24.50
C VAL A 71 -21.61 -10.76 24.04
N VAL A 72 -21.66 -9.42 24.07
CA VAL A 72 -20.54 -8.53 23.74
C VAL A 72 -20.21 -7.68 24.96
N TRP A 73 -18.92 -7.53 25.29
CA TRP A 73 -18.45 -6.74 26.43
C TRP A 73 -17.07 -6.16 26.20
N TYR A 74 -16.70 -5.21 27.06
CA TYR A 74 -15.40 -4.55 27.05
C TYR A 74 -14.69 -4.85 28.38
N GLU A 75 -13.45 -5.34 28.31
CA GLU A 75 -12.68 -5.78 29.46
C GLU A 75 -11.18 -5.63 29.18
N ASN A 76 -10.41 -5.13 30.15
CA ASN A 76 -8.94 -5.01 30.08
C ASN A 76 -8.41 -4.34 28.79
N GLY A 77 -9.11 -3.31 28.31
CA GLY A 77 -8.73 -2.59 27.09
C GLY A 77 -9.24 -3.20 25.78
N LYS A 78 -9.92 -4.35 25.81
CA LYS A 78 -10.28 -5.16 24.65
C LYS A 78 -11.79 -5.39 24.55
N PHE A 79 -12.27 -5.59 23.32
CA PHE A 79 -13.67 -5.95 23.05
C PHE A 79 -13.77 -7.45 22.81
N TYR A 80 -14.76 -8.08 23.42
CA TYR A 80 -14.98 -9.52 23.30
C TYR A 80 -16.41 -9.83 22.87
N LEU A 81 -16.54 -10.84 22.00
CA LEU A 81 -17.80 -11.48 21.64
C LEU A 81 -17.75 -12.96 22.03
N LYS A 82 -18.88 -13.49 22.49
CA LYS A 82 -19.03 -14.90 22.84
C LYS A 82 -20.39 -15.43 22.43
N ASP A 83 -20.43 -16.59 21.77
CA ASP A 83 -21.66 -17.32 21.48
C ASP A 83 -22.19 -17.98 22.76
N THR A 84 -23.48 -17.77 23.05
CA THR A 84 -24.15 -18.25 24.27
C THR A 84 -25.03 -19.48 24.01
N LYS A 85 -24.49 -20.50 23.33
CA LYS A 85 -25.19 -21.74 22.92
C LYS A 85 -26.29 -21.46 21.90
N SER A 86 -25.98 -20.64 20.90
CA SER A 86 -26.92 -20.33 19.83
C SER A 86 -27.20 -21.54 18.95
N SER A 87 -28.42 -21.62 18.43
CA SER A 87 -28.84 -22.75 17.59
C SER A 87 -28.14 -22.70 16.22
N ASN A 88 -28.07 -21.51 15.63
CA ASN A 88 -27.62 -21.31 14.26
C ASN A 88 -26.16 -20.81 14.17
N GLY A 89 -25.49 -20.56 15.29
CA GLY A 89 -24.09 -20.12 15.36
C GLY A 89 -23.88 -18.61 15.24
N THR A 90 -22.86 -18.11 15.92
CA THR A 90 -22.24 -16.80 15.72
C THR A 90 -20.94 -16.95 14.92
N PHE A 91 -20.67 -16.00 14.03
CA PHE A 91 -19.49 -15.98 13.15
C PHE A 91 -18.82 -14.60 13.17
N ILE A 92 -17.49 -14.57 13.03
CA ILE A 92 -16.69 -13.36 12.85
C ILE A 92 -15.79 -13.58 11.64
N ASN A 93 -15.82 -12.69 10.65
CA ASN A 93 -15.06 -12.79 9.39
C ASN A 93 -15.19 -14.19 8.76
N ASN A 94 -16.44 -14.66 8.62
CA ASN A 94 -16.86 -15.97 8.14
C ASN A 94 -16.39 -17.19 8.98
N GLN A 95 -15.62 -17.00 10.05
CA GLN A 95 -15.23 -18.07 10.99
C GLN A 95 -16.28 -18.25 12.10
N ARG A 96 -16.82 -19.45 12.24
CA ARG A 96 -17.78 -19.80 13.30
C ARG A 96 -17.10 -19.93 14.68
N LEU A 97 -17.71 -19.38 15.73
CA LEU A 97 -17.14 -19.36 17.09
C LEU A 97 -17.28 -20.68 17.87
N SER A 98 -18.37 -21.43 17.65
CA SER A 98 -18.65 -22.71 18.31
C SER A 98 -19.52 -23.62 17.43
N ARG A 99 -19.69 -24.89 17.82
CA ARG A 99 -20.71 -25.76 17.21
C ARG A 99 -22.12 -25.33 17.66
N GLY A 100 -23.14 -25.72 16.89
CA GLY A 100 -24.53 -25.35 17.20
C GLY A 100 -24.96 -25.91 18.56
N GLY A 101 -25.47 -25.04 19.44
CA GLY A 101 -25.84 -25.40 20.82
C GLY A 101 -24.68 -25.47 21.82
N GLU A 102 -23.43 -25.22 21.39
CA GLU A 102 -22.25 -25.15 22.26
C GLU A 102 -21.84 -23.68 22.52
N GLU A 103 -21.28 -23.44 23.70
CA GLU A 103 -20.83 -22.11 24.14
C GLU A 103 -19.41 -21.86 23.62
N SER A 104 -19.14 -20.70 23.02
CA SER A 104 -17.79 -20.41 22.55
C SER A 104 -16.88 -19.96 23.69
N ALA A 105 -15.56 -20.03 23.46
CA ALA A 105 -14.64 -19.19 24.20
C ALA A 105 -14.91 -17.69 23.85
N PRO A 106 -14.57 -16.74 24.74
CA PRO A 106 -14.44 -15.34 24.38
C PRO A 106 -13.52 -15.18 23.16
N ARG A 107 -13.95 -14.41 22.16
CA ARG A 107 -13.13 -14.02 21.01
C ARG A 107 -13.01 -12.51 20.99
N GLU A 108 -11.77 -12.02 20.86
CA GLU A 108 -11.49 -10.60 20.68
C GLU A 108 -12.01 -10.11 19.33
N VAL A 109 -12.54 -8.89 19.29
CA VAL A 109 -13.18 -8.26 18.13
C VAL A 109 -12.55 -6.89 17.88
N PHE A 110 -12.43 -6.51 16.61
CA PHE A 110 -11.85 -5.26 16.17
C PHE A 110 -12.79 -4.44 15.28
N SER A 111 -12.55 -3.14 15.16
CA SER A 111 -13.23 -2.30 14.18
C SER A 111 -12.93 -2.79 12.75
N GLY A 112 -13.99 -2.90 11.95
CA GLY A 112 -13.96 -3.48 10.60
C GLY A 112 -14.38 -4.95 10.53
N ASP A 113 -14.49 -5.65 11.67
CA ASP A 113 -14.94 -7.05 11.68
C ASP A 113 -16.38 -7.20 11.18
N HIS A 114 -16.61 -8.26 10.40
CA HIS A 114 -17.93 -8.65 9.90
C HIS A 114 -18.49 -9.75 10.79
N ILE A 115 -19.53 -9.43 11.56
CA ILE A 115 -20.15 -10.35 12.53
C ILE A 115 -21.50 -10.80 11.99
N GLN A 116 -21.69 -12.11 11.96
CA GLN A 116 -22.94 -12.75 11.52
C GLN A 116 -23.56 -13.53 12.67
N PHE A 117 -24.85 -13.33 12.88
CA PHE A 117 -25.66 -14.02 13.88
C PHE A 117 -26.69 -14.92 13.17
N GLY A 118 -26.50 -16.23 13.29
CA GLY A 118 -27.29 -17.25 12.62
C GLY A 118 -26.92 -17.48 11.16
N VAL A 119 -27.72 -18.32 10.50
CA VAL A 119 -27.64 -18.63 9.06
C VAL A 119 -29.03 -18.53 8.46
N ASP A 120 -29.11 -18.34 7.15
CA ASP A 120 -30.38 -18.24 6.43
C ASP A 120 -31.14 -19.57 6.49
N VAL A 121 -32.45 -19.49 6.78
CA VAL A 121 -33.32 -20.66 6.90
C VAL A 121 -34.46 -20.56 5.89
N MET A 122 -34.62 -21.59 5.05
CA MET A 122 -35.78 -21.72 4.16
C MET A 122 -36.91 -22.48 4.87
N ASP A 123 -38.08 -21.86 4.95
CA ASP A 123 -39.32 -22.48 5.46
C ASP A 123 -40.37 -22.54 4.34
N ASN A 124 -41.19 -23.59 4.33
CA ASN A 124 -42.37 -23.64 3.46
C ASN A 124 -43.54 -22.93 4.15
N ASN A 125 -44.13 -21.94 3.48
CA ASN A 125 -45.36 -21.30 3.96
C ASN A 125 -46.57 -22.25 3.79
N LYS A 126 -47.70 -21.91 4.41
CA LYS A 126 -48.97 -22.67 4.34
C LYS A 126 -49.54 -22.86 2.91
N ARG A 127 -48.94 -22.21 1.90
CA ARG A 127 -49.29 -22.30 0.48
C ARG A 127 -48.30 -23.15 -0.35
N GLY A 128 -47.27 -23.73 0.25
CA GLY A 128 -46.21 -24.47 -0.45
C GLY A 128 -45.08 -23.60 -1.02
N GLU A 129 -45.22 -22.28 -0.98
CA GLU A 129 -44.18 -21.32 -1.35
C GLU A 129 -42.99 -21.37 -0.37
N LYS A 130 -41.76 -21.38 -0.91
CA LYS A 130 -40.51 -21.28 -0.13
C LYS A 130 -40.28 -19.84 0.31
N ILE A 131 -40.13 -19.60 1.61
CA ILE A 131 -39.76 -18.31 2.20
C ILE A 131 -38.40 -18.44 2.86
N THR A 132 -37.45 -17.59 2.45
CA THR A 132 -36.15 -17.47 3.12
C THR A 132 -36.23 -16.48 4.28
N HIS A 133 -35.71 -16.88 5.43
CA HIS A 133 -35.51 -16.03 6.60
C HIS A 133 -34.02 -15.75 6.77
N ASN A 134 -33.58 -14.57 6.35
CA ASN A 134 -32.17 -14.17 6.38
C ASN A 134 -31.64 -13.98 7.81
N CYS A 135 -30.34 -14.18 7.98
CA CYS A 135 -29.58 -13.91 9.21
C CYS A 135 -29.22 -12.43 9.39
N ILE A 136 -28.70 -12.06 10.57
CA ILE A 136 -28.19 -10.71 10.82
C ILE A 136 -26.70 -10.68 10.48
N ILE A 137 -26.29 -9.76 9.61
CA ILE A 137 -24.89 -9.52 9.23
C ILE A 137 -24.58 -8.03 9.48
N ALA A 138 -23.60 -7.76 10.32
CA ALA A 138 -23.20 -6.42 10.74
C ALA A 138 -21.71 -6.19 10.55
N THR A 139 -21.33 -5.02 10.04
CA THR A 139 -19.96 -4.52 10.23
C THR A 139 -19.91 -3.81 11.57
N VAL A 140 -18.80 -3.98 12.29
CA VAL A 140 -18.63 -3.49 13.65
C VAL A 140 -17.61 -2.37 13.70
N THR A 141 -17.97 -1.26 14.32
CA THR A 141 -17.05 -0.16 14.65
C THR A 141 -16.99 0.01 16.17
N LEU A 142 -15.80 -0.06 16.73
CA LEU A 142 -15.56 -0.12 18.17
C LEU A 142 -14.83 1.13 18.64
N PHE A 143 -15.35 1.79 19.68
CA PHE A 143 -14.73 2.97 20.29
C PHE A 143 -14.39 2.70 21.75
N HIS A 144 -13.12 2.86 22.10
CA HIS A 144 -12.63 2.80 23.47
C HIS A 144 -13.18 3.96 24.32
N PRO A 145 -13.08 3.88 25.67
CA PRO A 145 -13.45 4.96 26.59
C PRO A 145 -12.71 6.29 26.37
N ASP A 146 -11.61 6.30 25.61
CA ASP A 146 -10.87 7.52 25.24
C ASP A 146 -11.29 8.10 23.87
N GLY A 147 -12.32 7.52 23.24
CA GLY A 147 -12.82 7.90 21.92
C GLY A 147 -12.01 7.34 20.74
N ARG A 148 -10.95 6.55 20.96
CA ARG A 148 -10.17 5.94 19.88
C ARG A 148 -10.87 4.73 19.28
N GLU A 149 -10.73 4.57 17.96
CA GLU A 149 -11.26 3.41 17.24
C GLU A 149 -10.36 2.18 17.44
N ALA A 150 -10.94 1.04 17.82
CA ALA A 150 -10.19 -0.19 18.14
C ALA A 150 -9.85 -1.02 16.88
N ARG A 151 -9.04 -0.47 15.98
CA ARG A 151 -8.63 -1.14 14.73
C ARG A 151 -7.66 -2.31 14.97
N ASN A 152 -7.71 -3.30 14.10
CA ASN A 152 -6.79 -4.44 14.13
C ASN A 152 -5.46 -4.11 13.42
N ILE A 153 -4.43 -3.83 14.21
CA ILE A 153 -3.06 -3.55 13.72
C ILE A 153 -2.46 -4.75 12.96
N TYR A 154 -2.94 -5.98 13.20
CA TYR A 154 -2.39 -7.21 12.61
C TYR A 154 -3.02 -7.60 11.26
N SER A 155 -4.11 -6.96 10.81
CA SER A 155 -4.75 -7.28 9.53
C SER A 155 -4.44 -6.29 8.39
N GLU A 156 -3.82 -5.14 8.68
CA GLU A 156 -3.47 -4.13 7.67
C GLU A 156 -2.12 -4.38 6.96
N SER A 157 -1.69 -5.64 6.81
CA SER A 157 -0.59 -6.01 5.89
C SER A 157 -0.97 -5.94 4.40
N GLY A 158 -2.06 -5.24 4.06
CA GLY A 158 -2.61 -5.10 2.70
C GLY A 158 -2.51 -3.71 2.09
N GLN A 159 -1.96 -2.71 2.80
CA GLN A 159 -1.70 -1.38 2.25
C GLN A 159 -0.30 -0.90 2.62
N PHE A 160 0.52 -0.61 1.60
CA PHE A 160 1.86 -0.08 1.75
C PHE A 160 1.81 1.39 2.23
N SER A 161 1.81 1.57 3.55
CA SER A 161 2.28 2.83 4.15
C SER A 161 3.78 2.71 4.41
N ASN A 162 4.57 3.48 3.66
CA ASN A 162 6.03 3.52 3.81
C ASN A 162 6.45 4.26 5.10
N THR A 163 6.28 3.61 6.25
CA THR A 163 6.92 4.02 7.51
C THR A 163 7.66 2.83 8.11
N VAL A 164 8.91 2.64 7.67
CA VAL A 164 9.81 1.61 8.21
C VAL A 164 10.12 1.95 9.67
N THR A 165 9.49 1.23 10.60
CA THR A 165 9.96 1.16 11.99
C THR A 165 11.15 0.20 12.04
N PRO A 166 12.35 0.65 12.41
CA PRO A 166 13.51 -0.25 12.44
C PRO A 166 13.40 -1.21 13.63
N GLY A 167 13.39 -2.52 13.38
CA GLY A 167 13.57 -3.52 14.43
C GLY A 167 12.77 -4.83 14.32
N VAL A 168 11.77 -4.96 13.44
CA VAL A 168 11.04 -6.24 13.28
C VAL A 168 11.77 -7.16 12.31
N THR A 169 12.81 -7.83 12.81
CA THR A 169 13.45 -8.95 12.11
C THR A 169 12.56 -10.19 12.20
N ILE A 170 11.78 -10.46 11.15
CA ILE A 170 11.09 -11.74 10.97
C ILE A 170 12.14 -12.85 11.10
N GLN A 171 11.95 -13.78 12.03
CA GLN A 171 12.98 -14.79 12.27
C GLN A 171 12.98 -15.78 11.10
N SER A 172 14.16 -16.08 10.56
CA SER A 172 14.33 -16.99 9.41
C SER A 172 13.63 -18.35 9.61
N GLN A 173 13.53 -18.80 10.85
CA GLN A 173 12.81 -20.01 11.24
C GLN A 173 11.28 -19.92 11.04
N GLU A 174 10.66 -18.77 11.29
CA GLU A 174 9.23 -18.53 11.07
C GLU A 174 8.91 -18.49 9.57
N LEU A 175 9.79 -17.88 8.78
CA LEU A 175 9.68 -17.85 7.31
C LEU A 175 9.79 -19.26 6.72
N TYR A 176 10.71 -20.09 7.20
CA TYR A 176 10.84 -21.48 6.79
C TYR A 176 9.61 -22.33 7.18
N GLN A 177 9.10 -22.15 8.39
CA GLN A 177 7.90 -22.84 8.86
C GLN A 177 6.65 -22.43 8.05
N LEU A 178 6.52 -21.16 7.68
CA LEU A 178 5.47 -20.67 6.79
C LEU A 178 5.58 -21.29 5.38
N ALA A 179 6.79 -21.33 4.81
CA ALA A 179 7.04 -21.97 3.52
C ALA A 179 6.65 -23.47 3.54
N GLN A 180 6.94 -24.17 4.64
CA GLN A 180 6.56 -25.57 4.82
C GLN A 180 5.04 -25.77 4.91
N TYR A 181 4.31 -24.88 5.62
CA TYR A 181 2.84 -24.92 5.64
C TYR A 181 2.21 -24.60 4.28
N LEU A 182 2.76 -23.65 3.53
CA LEU A 182 2.34 -23.34 2.16
C LEU A 182 2.52 -24.56 1.24
N GLN A 183 3.67 -25.23 1.31
CA GLN A 183 3.95 -26.43 0.51
C GLN A 183 3.03 -27.60 0.87
N GLU A 184 2.71 -27.78 2.16
CA GLU A 184 1.76 -28.80 2.62
C GLU A 184 0.32 -28.49 2.22
N ALA A 185 -0.08 -27.21 2.26
CA ALA A 185 -1.39 -26.74 1.79
C ALA A 185 -1.59 -27.00 0.29
N LEU A 186 -0.60 -26.62 -0.54
CA LEU A 186 -0.60 -26.83 -1.99
C LEU A 186 -0.62 -28.33 -2.34
N HIS A 187 0.04 -29.18 -1.55
CA HIS A 187 -0.06 -30.64 -1.72
C HIS A 187 -1.46 -31.19 -1.38
N ARG A 188 -2.08 -30.69 -0.30
CA ARG A 188 -3.46 -31.06 0.06
C ARG A 188 -4.47 -30.62 -0.99
N GLU A 189 -4.33 -29.41 -1.51
CA GLU A 189 -5.14 -28.85 -2.59
C GLU A 189 -5.10 -29.74 -3.83
N LYS A 190 -3.91 -30.05 -4.35
CA LYS A 190 -3.74 -30.97 -5.49
C LYS A 190 -4.35 -32.36 -5.26
N MET A 191 -4.32 -32.88 -4.03
CA MET A 191 -4.99 -34.14 -3.70
C MET A 191 -6.52 -34.01 -3.62
N LEU A 192 -7.05 -32.84 -3.25
CA LEU A 192 -8.49 -32.55 -3.28
C LEU A 192 -8.99 -32.40 -4.73
N GLU A 193 -8.26 -31.70 -5.59
CA GLU A 193 -8.55 -31.63 -7.04
C GLU A 193 -8.66 -33.03 -7.67
N GLN A 194 -7.68 -33.91 -7.40
CA GLN A 194 -7.71 -35.29 -7.90
C GLN A 194 -8.89 -36.11 -7.35
N LYS A 195 -9.33 -35.86 -6.12
CA LYS A 195 -10.53 -36.50 -5.55
C LYS A 195 -11.80 -35.94 -6.16
N LEU A 196 -11.86 -34.63 -6.41
CA LEU A 196 -12.98 -33.96 -7.07
C LEU A 196 -13.16 -34.47 -8.50
N GLY A 197 -12.08 -34.55 -9.30
CA GLY A 197 -12.13 -35.10 -10.65
C GLY A 197 -12.63 -36.56 -10.71
N LYS A 198 -12.24 -37.40 -9.73
CA LYS A 198 -12.77 -38.76 -9.61
C LYS A 198 -14.25 -38.80 -9.22
N LEU A 199 -14.70 -37.90 -8.36
CA LEU A 199 -16.11 -37.78 -7.99
C LEU A 199 -16.94 -37.28 -9.18
N GLN A 200 -16.42 -36.32 -9.95
CA GLN A 200 -17.06 -35.81 -11.16
C GLN A 200 -17.26 -36.95 -12.18
N GLN A 201 -16.19 -37.67 -12.52
CA GLN A 201 -16.27 -38.84 -13.41
C GLN A 201 -17.25 -39.90 -12.89
N LEU A 202 -17.34 -40.12 -11.58
CA LEU A 202 -18.32 -41.04 -11.00
C LEU A 202 -19.76 -40.54 -11.19
N VAL A 203 -20.01 -39.24 -10.98
CA VAL A 203 -21.32 -38.61 -11.20
C VAL A 203 -21.70 -38.73 -12.68
N ASP A 204 -20.81 -38.36 -13.60
CA ASP A 204 -21.04 -38.43 -15.05
C ASP A 204 -21.41 -39.85 -15.49
N ASN A 205 -20.64 -40.86 -15.05
CA ASN A 205 -20.93 -42.28 -15.32
C ASN A 205 -22.29 -42.72 -14.74
N THR A 206 -22.68 -42.24 -13.55
CA THR A 206 -23.99 -42.57 -12.97
C THR A 206 -25.15 -41.85 -13.65
N GLN A 207 -24.91 -40.64 -14.18
CA GLN A 207 -25.87 -39.91 -14.99
C GLN A 207 -26.11 -40.64 -16.32
N GLU A 208 -25.04 -40.99 -17.04
CA GLU A 208 -25.14 -41.76 -18.30
C GLU A 208 -25.86 -43.10 -18.09
N ALA A 209 -25.53 -43.83 -17.03
CA ALA A 209 -26.22 -45.09 -16.69
C ALA A 209 -27.71 -44.88 -16.36
N SER A 210 -28.05 -43.77 -15.69
CA SER A 210 -29.44 -43.38 -15.41
C SER A 210 -30.19 -43.01 -16.68
N GLU A 211 -29.63 -42.15 -17.54
CA GLU A 211 -30.21 -41.72 -18.81
C GLU A 211 -30.49 -42.91 -19.74
N ASN A 212 -29.53 -43.84 -19.88
CA ASN A 212 -29.72 -45.10 -20.59
C ASN A 212 -30.86 -45.96 -19.98
N GLY A 213 -30.98 -45.98 -18.66
CA GLY A 213 -32.08 -46.67 -17.96
C GLY A 213 -33.45 -46.04 -18.23
N TRP A 214 -33.58 -44.72 -18.21
CA TRP A 214 -34.81 -44.03 -18.57
C TRP A 214 -35.17 -44.21 -20.05
N GLN A 215 -34.19 -44.19 -20.94
CA GLN A 215 -34.41 -44.44 -22.37
C GLN A 215 -34.93 -45.87 -22.61
N ALA A 216 -34.37 -46.87 -21.92
CA ALA A 216 -34.85 -48.25 -22.00
C ALA A 216 -36.32 -48.39 -21.52
N LEU A 217 -36.70 -47.70 -20.45
CA LEU A 217 -38.09 -47.69 -19.96
C LEU A 217 -39.06 -47.02 -20.95
N ILE A 218 -38.64 -45.94 -21.61
CA ILE A 218 -39.44 -45.27 -22.66
C ILE A 218 -39.63 -46.19 -23.86
N ASP A 219 -38.61 -46.95 -24.25
CA ASP A 219 -38.70 -47.89 -25.36
C ASP A 219 -39.51 -49.15 -25.01
N GLU A 220 -39.52 -49.59 -23.75
CA GLU A 220 -40.45 -50.62 -23.24
C GLU A 220 -41.91 -50.15 -23.30
N ASP A 221 -42.22 -48.93 -22.83
CA ASP A 221 -43.57 -48.35 -22.87
C ASP A 221 -44.11 -48.19 -24.31
N ARG A 222 -43.22 -47.81 -25.25
CA ARG A 222 -43.52 -47.80 -26.70
C ARG A 222 -43.86 -49.18 -27.25
N LEU A 223 -43.14 -50.23 -26.81
CA LEU A 223 -43.41 -51.62 -27.23
C LEU A 223 -44.73 -52.13 -26.66
N LEU A 224 -45.05 -51.81 -25.40
CA LEU A 224 -46.34 -52.14 -24.77
C LEU A 224 -47.50 -51.45 -25.50
N SER A 225 -47.39 -50.14 -25.75
CA SER A 225 -48.38 -49.38 -26.54
C SER A 225 -48.58 -49.97 -27.94
N ARG A 226 -47.50 -50.47 -28.57
CA ARG A 226 -47.58 -51.12 -29.88
C ARG A 226 -48.25 -52.50 -29.82
N LEU A 227 -48.04 -53.27 -28.75
CA LEU A 227 -48.73 -54.54 -28.51
C LEU A 227 -50.23 -54.33 -28.35
N GLU A 228 -50.66 -53.38 -27.51
CA GLU A 228 -52.08 -53.06 -27.30
C GLU A 228 -52.80 -52.69 -28.62
N VAL A 229 -52.16 -51.90 -29.49
CA VAL A 229 -52.71 -51.57 -30.81
C VAL A 229 -52.85 -52.82 -31.70
N LEU A 230 -51.87 -53.73 -31.69
CA LEU A 230 -51.92 -54.97 -32.47
C LEU A 230 -52.98 -55.95 -31.95
N GLU A 231 -53.15 -56.07 -30.63
CA GLU A 231 -54.20 -56.86 -30.01
C GLU A 231 -55.60 -56.32 -30.35
N ASN A 232 -55.78 -55.00 -30.29
CA ASN A 232 -57.02 -54.35 -30.69
C ASN A 232 -57.33 -54.54 -32.19
N GLN A 233 -56.33 -54.40 -33.07
CA GLN A 233 -56.49 -54.69 -34.51
C GLN A 233 -56.92 -56.14 -34.75
N LEU A 234 -56.32 -57.11 -34.04
CA LEU A 234 -56.67 -58.53 -34.13
C LEU A 234 -58.11 -58.80 -33.64
N HIS A 235 -58.55 -58.13 -32.57
CA HIS A 235 -59.93 -58.20 -32.07
C HIS A 235 -60.97 -57.57 -33.02
N ILE A 236 -60.59 -56.50 -33.72
CA ILE A 236 -61.43 -55.86 -34.76
C ILE A 236 -61.58 -56.81 -35.95
N TYR A 237 -60.48 -57.36 -36.50
CA TYR A 237 -60.54 -58.36 -37.57
C TYR A 237 -61.25 -59.67 -37.15
N SER A 238 -61.33 -59.98 -35.86
CA SER A 238 -62.11 -61.11 -35.33
C SER A 238 -63.64 -60.91 -35.44
N LYS A 239 -64.15 -59.71 -35.74
CA LYS A 239 -65.58 -59.44 -35.92
C LYS A 239 -65.85 -59.08 -37.38
N ASN A 240 -66.79 -59.78 -38.00
CA ASN A 240 -67.20 -59.52 -39.39
C ASN A 240 -67.77 -58.10 -39.53
N HIS A 241 -66.94 -57.18 -40.03
CA HIS A 241 -67.35 -55.85 -40.43
C HIS A 241 -68.01 -55.87 -41.82
N ALA A 242 -68.94 -54.95 -42.06
CA ALA A 242 -69.49 -54.73 -43.39
C ALA A 242 -68.41 -54.09 -44.29
N GLU A 243 -68.40 -54.47 -45.58
CA GLU A 243 -67.35 -54.05 -46.51
C GLU A 243 -67.21 -52.52 -46.60
N ASP A 244 -68.32 -51.79 -46.54
CA ASP A 244 -68.33 -50.32 -46.56
C ASP A 244 -67.73 -49.69 -45.30
N THR A 245 -67.92 -50.30 -44.12
CA THR A 245 -67.27 -49.83 -42.88
C THR A 245 -65.76 -49.99 -42.93
N LEU A 246 -65.28 -51.12 -43.48
CA LEU A 246 -63.84 -51.35 -43.69
C LEU A 246 -63.26 -50.38 -44.73
N ARG A 247 -64.00 -50.09 -45.82
CA ARG A 247 -63.58 -49.11 -46.83
C ARG A 247 -63.44 -47.70 -46.25
N GLN A 248 -64.38 -47.27 -45.41
CA GLN A 248 -64.30 -45.96 -44.74
C GLN A 248 -63.12 -45.87 -43.77
N GLU A 249 -62.88 -46.93 -42.98
CA GLU A 249 -61.79 -46.99 -42.00
C GLU A 249 -60.40 -47.04 -42.66
N VAL A 250 -60.28 -47.69 -43.84
CA VAL A 250 -59.06 -47.64 -44.66
C VAL A 250 -58.78 -46.21 -45.17
N VAL A 251 -59.81 -45.44 -45.52
CA VAL A 251 -59.64 -44.04 -45.95
C VAL A 251 -59.17 -43.17 -44.78
N THR A 252 -59.80 -43.26 -43.61
CA THR A 252 -59.39 -42.47 -42.43
C THR A 252 -57.98 -42.81 -41.98
N LEU A 253 -57.62 -44.10 -41.92
CA LEU A 253 -56.24 -44.53 -41.59
C LEU A 253 -55.20 -44.05 -42.61
N GLN A 254 -55.58 -43.90 -43.88
CA GLN A 254 -54.69 -43.37 -44.91
C GLN A 254 -54.52 -41.84 -44.82
N GLU A 255 -55.54 -41.11 -44.37
CA GLU A 255 -55.46 -39.67 -44.06
C GLU A 255 -54.65 -39.40 -42.78
N GLU A 256 -54.87 -40.19 -41.72
CA GLU A 256 -54.08 -40.17 -40.48
C GLU A 256 -52.60 -40.51 -40.73
N LYS A 257 -52.32 -41.52 -41.57
CA LYS A 257 -50.96 -41.83 -42.01
C LYS A 257 -50.32 -40.66 -42.76
N ASN A 258 -51.04 -40.05 -43.69
CA ASN A 258 -50.52 -38.94 -44.48
C ASN A 258 -50.20 -37.72 -43.61
N THR A 259 -51.10 -37.38 -42.68
CA THR A 259 -50.91 -36.26 -41.75
C THR A 259 -49.75 -36.51 -40.78
N TYR A 260 -49.66 -37.70 -40.19
CA TYR A 260 -48.52 -38.11 -39.38
C TYR A 260 -47.20 -38.03 -40.16
N GLU A 261 -47.17 -38.53 -41.40
CA GLU A 261 -45.98 -38.48 -42.26
C GLU A 261 -45.56 -37.03 -42.60
N THR A 262 -46.51 -36.12 -42.85
CA THR A 262 -46.19 -34.69 -43.06
C THR A 262 -45.66 -34.03 -41.80
N THR A 263 -46.32 -34.19 -40.65
CA THR A 263 -45.89 -33.59 -39.38
C THR A 263 -44.52 -34.12 -38.94
N ALA A 264 -44.25 -35.42 -39.10
CA ALA A 264 -42.95 -36.02 -38.81
C ALA A 264 -41.83 -35.47 -39.72
N LYS A 265 -42.11 -35.29 -41.02
CA LYS A 265 -41.15 -34.66 -41.96
C LYS A 265 -40.86 -33.20 -41.60
N GLU A 266 -41.87 -32.45 -41.17
CA GLU A 266 -41.72 -31.06 -40.75
C GLU A 266 -40.95 -30.93 -39.44
N SER A 267 -41.23 -31.77 -38.44
CA SER A 267 -40.45 -31.81 -37.19
C SER A 267 -38.99 -32.19 -37.43
N LEU A 268 -38.72 -33.17 -38.30
CA LEU A 268 -37.35 -33.56 -38.66
C LEU A 268 -36.61 -32.43 -39.40
N LYS A 269 -37.28 -31.71 -40.31
CA LYS A 269 -36.70 -30.52 -40.95
C LYS A 269 -36.37 -29.42 -39.94
N ARG A 270 -37.25 -29.18 -38.96
CA ARG A 270 -37.02 -28.18 -37.91
C ARG A 270 -35.80 -28.53 -37.05
N VAL A 271 -35.72 -29.77 -36.57
CA VAL A 271 -34.58 -30.25 -35.76
C VAL A 271 -33.27 -30.24 -36.57
N LEU A 272 -33.32 -30.55 -37.88
CA LEU A 272 -32.14 -30.44 -38.74
C LEU A 272 -31.68 -28.98 -38.90
N GLN A 273 -32.60 -28.03 -39.05
CA GLN A 273 -32.30 -26.60 -39.11
C GLN A 273 -31.70 -26.09 -37.79
N GLU A 274 -32.33 -26.42 -36.65
CA GLU A 274 -31.82 -26.12 -35.30
C GLU A 274 -30.40 -26.68 -35.10
N LYS A 275 -30.13 -27.92 -35.55
CA LYS A 275 -28.79 -28.52 -35.52
C LYS A 275 -27.78 -27.76 -36.39
N LEU A 276 -28.16 -27.36 -37.61
CA LEU A 276 -27.27 -26.60 -38.50
C LEU A 276 -26.92 -25.22 -37.92
N GLU A 277 -27.88 -24.56 -37.26
CA GLU A 277 -27.65 -23.29 -36.57
C GLU A 277 -26.77 -23.46 -35.32
N ALA A 278 -26.95 -24.54 -34.56
CA ALA A 278 -26.08 -24.88 -33.43
C ALA A 278 -24.63 -25.14 -33.87
N VAL A 279 -24.43 -25.90 -34.95
CA VAL A 279 -23.09 -26.17 -35.52
C VAL A 279 -22.41 -24.90 -36.01
N ARG A 280 -23.13 -23.96 -36.63
CA ARG A 280 -22.58 -22.65 -37.03
C ARG A 280 -22.14 -21.84 -35.82
N LYS A 281 -23.01 -21.69 -34.81
CA LYS A 281 -22.69 -20.99 -33.55
C LYS A 281 -21.48 -21.61 -32.84
N LEU A 282 -21.37 -22.94 -32.85
CA LEU A 282 -20.23 -23.65 -32.27
C LEU A 282 -18.93 -23.29 -33.01
N SER A 283 -18.93 -23.28 -34.34
CA SER A 283 -17.75 -22.88 -35.13
C SER A 283 -17.37 -21.40 -34.95
N ASP A 284 -18.36 -20.51 -34.82
CA ASP A 284 -18.12 -19.08 -34.49
C ASP A 284 -17.51 -18.93 -33.08
N LEU A 285 -17.97 -19.71 -32.10
CA LEU A 285 -17.44 -19.74 -30.74
C LEU A 285 -16.04 -20.35 -30.67
N GLU A 286 -15.76 -21.45 -31.38
CA GLU A 286 -14.42 -22.05 -31.49
C GLU A 286 -13.40 -21.04 -32.04
N ARG A 287 -13.80 -20.29 -33.08
CA ARG A 287 -12.95 -19.23 -33.65
C ARG A 287 -12.74 -18.07 -32.67
N SER A 288 -13.80 -17.65 -31.96
CA SER A 288 -13.68 -16.61 -30.93
C SER A 288 -12.79 -17.05 -29.77
N LEU A 289 -12.89 -18.31 -29.35
CA LEU A 289 -12.07 -18.89 -28.29
C LEU A 289 -10.60 -18.88 -28.71
N HIS A 290 -10.27 -19.41 -29.89
CA HIS A 290 -8.91 -19.42 -30.42
C HIS A 290 -8.29 -18.01 -30.49
N ASN A 291 -9.04 -17.00 -30.96
CA ASN A 291 -8.58 -15.62 -30.94
C ASN A 291 -8.25 -15.14 -29.50
N THR A 292 -9.12 -15.43 -28.52
CA THR A 292 -8.88 -15.03 -27.13
C THR A 292 -7.73 -15.80 -26.46
N GLU A 293 -7.49 -17.06 -26.87
CA GLU A 293 -6.34 -17.85 -26.43
C GLU A 293 -5.02 -17.26 -26.95
N ASP A 294 -4.98 -16.85 -28.24
CA ASP A 294 -3.84 -16.16 -28.84
C ASP A 294 -3.58 -14.78 -28.18
N GLU A 295 -4.64 -14.00 -27.90
CA GLU A 295 -4.53 -12.73 -27.16
C GLU A 295 -3.98 -12.96 -25.74
N CYS A 296 -4.46 -13.97 -25.02
CA CYS A 296 -3.95 -14.32 -23.70
C CYS A 296 -2.49 -14.79 -23.74
N ALA A 297 -2.10 -15.57 -24.75
CA ALA A 297 -0.71 -16.00 -24.95
C ALA A 297 0.21 -14.80 -25.22
N HIS A 298 -0.22 -13.84 -26.04
CA HIS A 298 0.55 -12.63 -26.33
C HIS A 298 0.69 -11.73 -25.10
N LEU A 299 -0.40 -11.49 -24.35
CA LEU A 299 -0.35 -10.72 -23.11
C LEU A 299 0.58 -11.36 -22.07
N LYS A 300 0.61 -12.70 -21.99
CA LYS A 300 1.53 -13.42 -21.09
C LYS A 300 2.99 -13.20 -21.47
N ASP A 301 3.34 -13.32 -22.75
CA ASP A 301 4.69 -13.03 -23.27
C ASP A 301 5.11 -11.57 -23.02
N MET A 302 4.19 -10.61 -23.15
CA MET A 302 4.45 -9.21 -22.78
C MET A 302 4.69 -9.02 -21.28
N CYS A 303 3.90 -9.69 -20.42
CA CYS A 303 4.09 -9.65 -18.97
C CYS A 303 5.42 -10.28 -18.53
N GLU A 304 5.82 -11.41 -19.14
CA GLU A 304 7.10 -12.07 -18.86
C GLU A 304 8.28 -11.15 -19.24
N LYS A 305 8.27 -10.52 -20.42
CA LYS A 305 9.28 -9.54 -20.84
C LYS A 305 9.35 -8.31 -19.93
N ALA A 306 8.21 -7.73 -19.56
CA ALA A 306 8.16 -6.60 -18.63
C ALA A 306 8.69 -6.99 -17.23
N GLN A 307 8.48 -8.23 -16.80
CA GLN A 307 9.03 -8.75 -15.53
C GLN A 307 10.56 -8.95 -15.60
N GLU A 308 11.09 -9.43 -16.72
CA GLU A 308 12.54 -9.51 -16.97
C GLU A 308 13.19 -8.11 -16.98
N GLU A 309 12.59 -7.13 -17.65
CA GLU A 309 13.06 -5.74 -17.69
C GLU A 309 13.06 -5.10 -16.29
N LEU A 310 12.00 -5.30 -15.49
CA LEU A 310 11.92 -4.84 -14.11
C LEU A 310 12.98 -5.50 -13.21
N MET A 311 13.27 -6.78 -13.41
CA MET A 311 14.30 -7.50 -12.66
C MET A 311 15.70 -6.96 -12.98
N ALA A 312 16.00 -6.75 -14.26
CA ALA A 312 17.27 -6.16 -14.70
C ALA A 312 17.44 -4.70 -14.25
N LEU A 313 16.33 -3.93 -14.14
CA LEU A 313 16.35 -2.58 -13.58
C LEU A 313 16.59 -2.59 -12.06
N ALA A 314 15.98 -3.54 -11.34
CA ALA A 314 16.18 -3.70 -9.91
C ALA A 314 17.63 -4.09 -9.57
N GLU A 315 18.25 -4.98 -10.35
CA GLU A 315 19.68 -5.33 -10.22
C GLU A 315 20.59 -4.11 -10.42
N LYS A 316 20.39 -3.35 -11.50
CA LYS A 316 21.13 -2.08 -11.76
C LYS A 316 20.96 -1.07 -10.63
N TYR A 317 19.75 -0.93 -10.10
CA TYR A 317 19.49 -0.03 -8.97
C TYR A 317 20.18 -0.50 -7.69
N GLN A 318 20.23 -1.82 -7.43
CA GLN A 318 20.96 -2.39 -6.30
C GLN A 318 22.48 -2.16 -6.42
N ASP A 319 23.05 -2.25 -7.62
CA ASP A 319 24.46 -1.93 -7.85
C ASP A 319 24.76 -0.44 -7.67
N GLN A 320 23.90 0.44 -8.17
CA GLN A 320 24.00 1.89 -7.91
C GLN A 320 23.88 2.21 -6.41
N GLN A 321 23.04 1.50 -5.64
CA GLN A 321 22.99 1.66 -4.19
C GLN A 321 24.31 1.26 -3.51
N LYS A 322 24.98 0.19 -3.95
CA LYS A 322 26.31 -0.20 -3.44
C LYS A 322 27.35 0.87 -3.73
N GLU A 323 27.35 1.41 -4.95
CA GLU A 323 28.26 2.48 -5.36
C GLU A 323 28.06 3.76 -4.53
N VAL A 324 26.80 4.15 -4.28
CA VAL A 324 26.48 5.28 -3.39
C VAL A 324 26.98 5.05 -1.97
N ILE A 325 26.83 3.84 -1.41
CA ILE A 325 27.35 3.50 -0.08
C ILE A 325 28.88 3.60 -0.06
N GLU A 326 29.58 3.03 -1.05
CA GLU A 326 31.04 3.08 -1.15
C GLU A 326 31.56 4.53 -1.27
N ILE A 327 30.86 5.38 -2.02
CA ILE A 327 31.17 6.81 -2.13
C ILE A 327 30.91 7.54 -0.81
N GLN A 328 29.84 7.21 -0.08
CA GLN A 328 29.54 7.77 1.24
C GLN A 328 30.58 7.38 2.29
N GLU A 329 31.04 6.13 2.32
CA GLU A 329 32.13 5.68 3.20
C GLU A 329 33.43 6.42 2.90
N LYS A 330 33.79 6.57 1.61
CA LYS A 330 34.98 7.35 1.18
C LYS A 330 34.87 8.83 1.56
N LEU A 331 33.67 9.43 1.45
CA LEU A 331 33.43 10.81 1.84
C LEU A 331 33.59 10.99 3.36
N GLN A 332 32.98 10.12 4.18
CA GLN A 332 33.10 10.17 5.64
C GLN A 332 34.56 10.01 6.10
N GLU A 333 35.33 9.13 5.46
CA GLU A 333 36.75 8.96 5.77
C GLU A 333 37.58 10.21 5.39
N ALA A 334 37.30 10.83 4.24
CA ALA A 334 37.94 12.08 3.84
C ALA A 334 37.57 13.26 4.77
N GLU A 335 36.30 13.38 5.18
CA GLU A 335 35.84 14.36 6.17
C GLU A 335 36.52 14.17 7.52
N ARG A 336 36.67 12.91 7.97
CA ARG A 336 37.38 12.57 9.22
C ARG A 336 38.86 12.97 9.16
N GLN A 337 39.56 12.63 8.09
CA GLN A 337 40.97 13.01 7.89
C GLN A 337 41.15 14.54 7.84
N HIS A 338 40.23 15.25 7.15
CA HIS A 338 40.25 16.71 7.11
C HIS A 338 40.00 17.33 8.49
N LEU A 339 39.09 16.77 9.29
CA LEU A 339 38.83 17.23 10.66
C LEU A 339 40.04 17.03 11.59
N GLU A 340 40.72 15.88 11.47
CA GLU A 340 41.96 15.57 12.21
C GLU A 340 43.09 16.57 11.86
N GLU A 341 43.30 16.89 10.58
CA GLU A 341 44.33 17.85 10.16
C GLU A 341 43.95 19.30 10.54
N VAL A 342 42.67 19.69 10.48
CA VAL A 342 42.21 21.01 10.97
C VAL A 342 42.45 21.18 12.47
N GLU A 343 42.20 20.14 13.28
CA GLU A 343 42.44 20.20 14.72
C GLU A 343 43.95 20.26 15.04
N LYS A 344 44.79 19.55 14.29
CA LYS A 344 46.25 19.66 14.38
C LYS A 344 46.74 21.07 14.04
N ILE A 345 46.28 21.66 12.94
CA ILE A 345 46.60 23.06 12.57
C ILE A 345 46.10 24.03 13.67
N ARG A 346 44.95 23.75 14.30
CA ARG A 346 44.42 24.56 15.41
C ARG A 346 45.34 24.50 16.63
N GLN A 347 45.89 23.32 16.96
CA GLN A 347 46.85 23.13 18.05
C GLN A 347 48.18 23.84 17.77
N GLU A 348 48.77 23.64 16.58
CA GLU A 348 50.00 24.32 16.17
C GLU A 348 49.86 25.85 16.21
N LYS A 349 48.71 26.38 15.72
CA LYS A 349 48.38 27.81 15.81
C LYS A 349 48.26 28.30 17.25
N GLN A 350 47.68 27.50 18.15
CA GLN A 350 47.55 27.85 19.56
C GLN A 350 48.94 27.92 20.22
N GLU A 351 49.79 26.91 20.04
CA GLU A 351 51.16 26.92 20.56
C GLU A 351 51.98 28.12 20.07
N LEU A 352 51.87 28.46 18.78
CA LEU A 352 52.53 29.63 18.20
C LEU A 352 52.00 30.94 18.79
N SER A 353 50.70 31.03 19.06
CA SER A 353 50.08 32.19 19.71
C SER A 353 50.54 32.35 21.15
N GLU A 354 50.68 31.26 21.90
CA GLU A 354 51.19 31.28 23.29
C GLU A 354 52.66 31.72 23.32
N LYS A 355 53.52 31.12 22.47
CA LYS A 355 54.93 31.54 22.30
C LYS A 355 55.07 33.02 21.90
N LEU A 356 54.16 33.54 21.06
CA LEU A 356 54.15 34.95 20.67
C LEU A 356 53.78 35.86 21.84
N GLN A 357 52.79 35.48 22.67
CA GLN A 357 52.46 36.23 23.90
C GLN A 357 53.61 36.25 24.89
N ASP A 358 54.31 35.12 25.08
CA ASP A 358 55.51 35.05 25.93
C ASP A 358 56.63 35.99 25.45
N MET A 359 56.88 36.05 24.13
CA MET A 359 57.87 36.99 23.57
C MET A 359 57.47 38.45 23.76
N ILE A 360 56.19 38.81 23.55
CA ILE A 360 55.66 40.16 23.80
C ILE A 360 55.78 40.52 25.30
N HIS A 361 55.58 39.56 26.20
CA HIS A 361 55.78 39.76 27.64
C HIS A 361 57.26 39.99 27.99
N GLN A 362 58.18 39.25 27.37
CA GLN A 362 59.62 39.47 27.54
C GLN A 362 60.06 40.83 26.97
N GLU A 363 59.55 41.21 25.79
CA GLU A 363 59.79 42.52 25.17
C GLU A 363 59.33 43.66 26.08
N THR A 364 58.10 43.60 26.60
CA THR A 364 57.58 44.63 27.53
C THR A 364 58.39 44.74 28.83
N ILE A 365 58.89 43.62 29.39
CA ILE A 365 59.82 43.63 30.53
C ILE A 365 61.16 44.30 30.16
N LEU A 366 61.71 44.00 28.98
CA LEU A 366 62.98 44.56 28.51
C LEU A 366 62.85 46.06 28.22
N THR A 367 61.75 46.50 27.61
CA THR A 367 61.46 47.91 27.34
C THR A 367 61.32 48.69 28.65
N ALA A 368 60.54 48.21 29.63
CA ALA A 368 60.44 48.86 30.94
C ALA A 368 61.81 48.93 31.67
N LYS A 369 62.67 47.93 31.47
CA LYS A 369 64.04 47.94 32.01
C LYS A 369 64.97 48.92 31.26
N MET A 370 64.82 49.08 29.95
CA MET A 370 65.50 50.10 29.17
C MET A 370 65.09 51.50 29.64
N GLU A 371 63.79 51.77 29.78
CA GLU A 371 63.26 53.04 30.28
C GLU A 371 63.82 53.38 31.67
N SER A 372 63.84 52.41 32.59
CA SER A 372 64.46 52.58 33.92
C SER A 372 65.95 52.93 33.83
N LEU A 373 66.73 52.19 33.02
CA LEU A 373 68.16 52.44 32.86
C LEU A 373 68.46 53.76 32.14
N GLN A 374 67.55 54.20 31.27
CA GLN A 374 67.65 55.47 30.57
C GLN A 374 67.37 56.64 31.52
N ALA A 375 66.34 56.54 32.35
CA ALA A 375 66.08 57.49 33.44
C ALA A 375 67.25 57.56 34.44
N ASP A 376 67.81 56.42 34.84
CA ASP A 376 69.02 56.39 35.70
C ASP A 376 70.23 57.07 35.01
N ASN A 377 70.44 56.82 33.71
CA ASN A 377 71.49 57.49 32.94
C ASN A 377 71.27 58.99 32.88
N ASP A 378 70.06 59.46 32.58
CA ASP A 378 69.75 60.89 32.51
C ASP A 378 69.95 61.57 33.87
N ILE A 379 69.55 60.95 34.98
CA ILE A 379 69.86 61.41 36.34
C ILE A 379 71.38 61.52 36.56
N THR A 380 72.16 60.50 36.18
CA THR A 380 73.63 60.57 36.35
C THR A 380 74.27 61.61 35.43
N ARG A 381 73.68 61.87 34.25
CA ARG A 381 74.12 62.86 33.27
C ARG A 381 73.84 64.28 33.77
N GLU A 382 72.68 64.53 34.36
CA GLU A 382 72.39 65.80 35.07
C GLU A 382 73.34 66.02 36.24
N GLN A 383 73.59 64.99 37.06
CA GLN A 383 74.56 65.08 38.17
C GLN A 383 75.98 65.38 37.67
N LEU A 384 76.41 64.76 36.57
CA LEU A 384 77.69 65.03 35.92
C LEU A 384 77.77 66.43 35.30
N ALA A 385 76.68 66.91 34.68
CA ALA A 385 76.59 68.27 34.16
C ALA A 385 76.70 69.30 35.29
N ALA A 386 75.94 69.13 36.37
CA ALA A 386 76.00 69.98 37.56
C ALA A 386 77.35 69.92 38.29
N MET A 387 78.10 68.81 38.18
CA MET A 387 79.49 68.74 38.64
C MET A 387 80.47 69.46 37.70
N LYS A 388 80.30 69.36 36.37
CA LYS A 388 81.14 70.05 35.38
C LYS A 388 80.96 71.56 35.46
N GLU A 389 79.73 72.05 35.56
CA GLU A 389 79.42 73.48 35.70
C GLU A 389 80.06 74.07 36.96
N LYS A 390 80.01 73.34 38.08
CA LYS A 390 80.74 73.69 39.33
C LYS A 390 82.27 73.66 39.20
N LEU A 391 82.81 72.99 38.18
CA LEU A 391 84.24 72.84 37.96
C LEU A 391 84.78 73.88 36.94
N GLU A 392 83.97 74.25 35.94
CA GLU A 392 84.21 75.43 35.08
C GLU A 392 84.13 76.73 35.89
N ALA A 393 83.18 76.84 36.85
CA ALA A 393 83.07 77.98 37.76
C ALA A 393 84.29 78.22 38.67
N ILE A 394 85.31 77.35 38.64
CA ILE A 394 86.53 77.42 39.45
C ILE A 394 87.79 77.73 38.60
N LYS A 395 87.68 77.83 37.26
CA LYS A 395 88.82 78.12 36.38
C LYS A 395 88.53 79.08 35.21
N GLU A 396 89.11 80.26 35.30
CA GLU A 396 89.57 81.09 34.18
C GLU A 396 91.03 81.52 34.45
N PRO A 397 91.87 81.97 33.47
CA PRO A 397 91.50 82.42 32.11
C PRO A 397 92.44 81.99 30.94
N LYS A 398 92.11 82.50 29.73
CA LYS A 398 92.98 82.94 28.58
C LYS A 398 93.35 82.01 27.39
N GLU A 399 93.06 82.59 26.20
CA GLU A 399 93.89 82.74 24.97
C GLU A 399 94.19 81.56 24.00
N ASN A 400 93.46 81.59 22.86
CA ASN A 400 93.96 81.69 21.47
C ASN A 400 94.78 80.55 20.76
N VAL A 401 94.25 80.15 19.58
CA VAL A 401 94.89 80.13 18.23
C VAL A 401 95.44 78.80 17.60
N ILE A 402 94.91 78.49 16.40
CA ILE A 402 95.42 77.71 15.23
C ILE A 402 95.34 76.15 15.19
N ASP A 403 94.46 75.69 14.28
CA ASP A 403 94.47 74.61 13.26
C ASP A 403 95.15 73.22 13.36
N GLU A 404 94.40 72.29 12.72
CA GLU A 404 94.76 71.08 11.95
C GLU A 404 95.06 69.70 12.62
N LYS A 405 94.10 68.78 12.34
CA LYS A 405 94.23 67.39 11.81
C LYS A 405 94.18 66.13 12.70
N GLU A 406 93.15 65.34 12.36
CA GLU A 406 93.12 63.87 12.10
C GLU A 406 92.70 62.81 13.14
N ASN A 407 91.64 62.09 12.75
CA ASN A 407 91.30 60.66 12.93
C ASN A 407 90.89 60.10 14.31
N GLY A 408 89.73 59.41 14.36
CA GLY A 408 89.36 58.47 15.44
C GLY A 408 87.85 58.33 15.73
N GLU A 409 87.26 57.23 15.27
CA GLU A 409 85.84 56.81 15.31
C GLU A 409 85.09 56.89 16.67
N GLY A 410 83.74 57.06 16.61
CA GLY A 410 82.85 56.88 17.78
C GLY A 410 81.37 57.23 17.54
N LEU A 411 80.48 56.24 17.60
CA LEU A 411 79.03 56.33 17.35
C LEU A 411 78.23 57.07 18.45
N THR A 412 77.13 57.76 18.09
CA THR A 412 75.78 57.62 18.73
C THR A 412 74.68 58.42 18.01
N ASN A 413 73.42 58.09 18.32
CA ASN A 413 72.17 58.48 17.66
C ASN A 413 71.76 59.96 17.85
N GLY A 414 70.86 60.46 16.98
CA GLY A 414 70.13 61.72 17.21
C GLY A 414 69.39 62.31 16.00
N GLU A 415 68.21 61.76 15.69
CA GLU A 415 67.03 62.43 15.07
C GLU A 415 67.15 63.27 13.77
N ARG A 416 66.30 62.92 12.79
CA ARG A 416 65.63 63.89 11.91
C ARG A 416 64.17 63.52 11.65
N GLN A 417 63.26 64.40 12.05
CA GLN A 417 61.97 64.64 11.40
C GLN A 417 62.21 65.47 10.11
N THR A 418 61.27 65.66 9.17
CA THR A 418 59.92 65.08 8.92
C THR A 418 59.99 64.23 7.61
N ASP A 419 58.96 63.82 6.85
CA ASP A 419 57.49 63.97 6.76
C ASP A 419 56.95 62.69 6.03
N GLU A 420 55.67 62.36 5.84
CA GLU A 420 54.39 63.09 6.02
C GLU A 420 53.27 62.11 6.52
N MET A 421 52.08 62.17 5.91
CA MET A 421 50.80 61.47 6.17
C MET A 421 50.63 60.21 5.26
N ILE A 422 49.68 59.27 5.43
CA ILE A 422 48.21 59.41 5.54
C ILE A 422 47.54 58.23 6.29
N ASP A 423 46.54 58.61 7.09
CA ASP A 423 45.36 57.90 7.62
C ASP A 423 44.86 56.60 6.92
N THR A 424 44.43 55.61 7.71
CA THR A 424 43.56 54.50 7.25
C THR A 424 42.49 54.12 8.29
N GLY A 425 41.39 54.87 8.30
CA GLY A 425 40.13 54.44 8.93
C GLY A 425 39.32 53.41 8.11
N ASP A 426 38.55 52.59 8.85
CA ASP A 426 37.32 51.87 8.48
C ASP A 426 37.09 51.37 7.04
N LYS A 427 37.18 50.03 6.82
CA LYS A 427 36.35 49.32 5.82
C LYS A 427 35.83 47.94 6.27
N LYS A 428 34.61 47.97 6.83
CA LYS A 428 33.39 47.32 6.30
C LYS A 428 33.50 45.91 5.68
N ILE A 429 32.81 44.96 6.31
CA ILE A 429 32.45 43.63 5.82
C ILE A 429 31.65 43.71 4.50
N ILE A 430 32.05 42.94 3.47
CA ILE A 430 31.18 42.45 2.37
C ILE A 430 31.58 41.01 2.04
N VAL A 431 30.58 40.14 1.85
CA VAL A 431 30.71 38.73 1.45
C VAL A 431 30.73 38.62 -0.09
N GLY A 432 31.50 37.67 -0.64
CA GLY A 432 31.42 37.30 -2.05
C GLY A 432 32.50 36.29 -2.44
N ASP A 433 32.08 35.12 -2.92
CA ASP A 433 32.96 34.03 -3.37
C ASP A 433 33.67 34.36 -4.70
N ASP A 434 34.89 33.83 -4.87
CA ASP A 434 35.38 33.16 -6.09
C ASP A 434 36.92 33.02 -6.03
N ILE A 435 37.43 31.78 -5.97
CA ILE A 435 38.84 31.49 -6.27
C ILE A 435 38.91 30.61 -7.53
N LYS A 436 39.26 31.25 -8.65
CA LYS A 436 39.82 30.56 -9.81
C LYS A 436 41.24 30.10 -9.49
N ILE A 437 41.46 28.79 -9.40
CA ILE A 437 42.81 28.22 -9.44
C ILE A 437 43.23 28.10 -10.91
N ILE A 438 44.26 28.84 -11.30
CA ILE A 438 44.99 28.63 -12.55
C ILE A 438 46.22 27.80 -12.20
N LEU A 439 46.23 26.53 -12.60
CA LEU A 439 47.45 25.73 -12.62
C LEU A 439 48.30 26.14 -13.83
N LYS A 440 49.62 26.15 -13.66
CA LYS A 440 50.59 26.19 -14.75
C LYS A 440 51.19 24.81 -14.94
N ASP A 441 51.50 24.54 -16.19
CA ASP A 441 52.03 23.28 -16.69
C ASP A 441 53.46 23.00 -16.19
N ASP A 442 53.85 21.73 -16.17
CA ASP A 442 54.99 21.27 -16.97
C ASP A 442 54.95 19.74 -17.19
N GLU A 443 55.56 19.35 -18.31
CA GLU A 443 55.52 18.11 -19.09
C GLU A 443 55.95 16.80 -18.33
N ASN A 444 55.83 15.57 -18.83
CA ASN A 444 55.68 15.12 -20.23
C ASN A 444 55.17 13.66 -20.41
N ASP A 445 54.57 13.42 -21.59
CA ASP A 445 54.70 12.27 -22.49
C ASP A 445 53.94 10.91 -22.38
N ASN A 446 53.48 10.49 -23.58
CA ASN A 446 53.27 9.13 -24.13
C ASN A 446 52.04 8.27 -23.78
N LYS A 447 50.97 8.35 -24.61
CA LYS A 447 50.76 7.43 -25.78
C LYS A 447 49.40 7.56 -26.51
N LEU A 448 49.45 7.53 -27.86
CA LEU A 448 48.43 7.09 -28.87
C LEU A 448 46.95 7.49 -28.71
N GLU A 449 46.15 7.73 -29.76
CA GLU A 449 46.29 8.16 -31.16
C GLU A 449 44.82 8.23 -31.65
N ASP A 450 44.47 9.31 -32.32
CA ASP A 450 43.38 9.51 -33.29
C ASP A 450 41.95 8.98 -33.06
N ILE A 451 41.07 9.93 -32.68
CA ILE A 451 39.65 9.93 -33.05
C ILE A 451 39.44 10.86 -34.25
N HIS A 452 38.92 10.35 -35.37
CA HIS A 452 38.47 11.18 -36.48
C HIS A 452 37.03 10.89 -36.95
N LYS A 453 36.13 11.79 -36.51
CA LYS A 453 35.05 12.49 -37.25
C LYS A 453 33.97 11.72 -38.02
N SER A 454 32.78 12.34 -37.95
CA SER A 454 31.57 12.26 -38.80
C SER A 454 30.45 11.35 -38.27
N ASP A 455 29.17 11.72 -38.31
CA ASP A 455 28.54 13.00 -38.67
C ASP A 455 27.08 13.06 -38.13
N SER A 456 26.34 14.13 -38.49
CA SER A 456 24.86 14.20 -38.51
C SER A 456 24.11 14.60 -37.22
N LEU A 457 24.20 15.89 -36.90
CA LEU A 457 23.04 16.66 -36.42
C LEU A 457 22.21 17.10 -37.64
N ASN A 458 20.90 16.82 -37.65
CA ASN A 458 19.79 17.62 -38.25
C ASN A 458 18.63 16.76 -38.83
N HIS A 459 17.61 16.45 -38.01
CA HIS A 459 16.22 16.65 -38.46
C HIS A 459 15.25 16.78 -37.28
N VAL A 460 14.79 18.01 -37.04
CA VAL A 460 13.57 18.32 -36.30
C VAL A 460 12.75 19.26 -37.17
N GLN A 461 11.70 18.75 -37.81
CA GLN A 461 10.45 19.46 -38.12
C GLN A 461 9.45 18.46 -38.74
N ASN A 462 8.15 18.64 -38.45
CA ASN A 462 6.98 17.95 -39.06
C ASN A 462 6.84 16.46 -38.65
N ASN A 463 5.79 16.01 -37.96
CA ASN A 463 4.38 16.33 -38.18
C ASN A 463 3.59 16.52 -36.88
N MET A 464 2.68 17.49 -36.93
CA MET A 464 1.55 17.61 -36.02
C MET A 464 0.32 17.22 -36.85
N ASP A 465 -0.26 16.05 -36.56
CA ASP A 465 -1.61 15.60 -36.94
C ASP A 465 -1.72 14.10 -36.63
N ASP A 466 -2.38 13.75 -35.52
CA ASP A 466 -3.18 12.51 -35.29
C ASP A 466 -3.57 12.41 -33.81
N VAL A 467 -4.48 13.30 -33.39
CA VAL A 467 -5.20 13.21 -32.11
C VAL A 467 -6.70 13.23 -32.39
N ASP A 468 -7.21 12.20 -33.07
CA ASP A 468 -8.63 11.83 -32.99
C ASP A 468 -8.92 10.43 -33.58
N SER A 469 -8.79 9.36 -32.79
CA SER A 469 -9.37 8.03 -33.08
C SER A 469 -9.40 7.09 -31.87
N MET A 470 -10.11 7.47 -30.81
CA MET A 470 -10.53 6.54 -29.76
C MET A 470 -12.06 6.61 -29.56
N LYS A 471 -12.81 6.26 -30.63
CA LYS A 471 -14.26 6.11 -30.55
C LYS A 471 -14.62 4.75 -29.98
N ILE A 472 -15.05 4.78 -28.72
CA ILE A 472 -15.72 3.68 -28.02
C ILE A 472 -16.94 3.21 -28.84
N LEU A 473 -16.97 1.94 -29.21
CA LEU A 473 -18.11 1.30 -29.86
C LEU A 473 -19.13 0.81 -28.81
N THR A 474 -19.88 1.73 -28.22
CA THR A 474 -21.14 1.38 -27.52
C THR A 474 -22.24 1.14 -28.55
N SER A 475 -22.56 -0.12 -28.81
CA SER A 475 -23.66 -0.52 -29.70
C SER A 475 -24.92 -0.90 -28.92
N GLU A 476 -25.54 0.09 -28.26
CA GLU A 476 -26.90 -0.06 -27.76
C GLU A 476 -27.88 -0.14 -28.95
N LYS A 477 -28.42 -1.34 -29.23
CA LYS A 477 -29.57 -1.49 -30.11
C LYS A 477 -30.85 -1.11 -29.36
N GLY A 478 -31.10 0.19 -29.25
CA GLY A 478 -32.40 0.73 -28.88
C GLY A 478 -33.44 0.43 -29.97
N SER A 479 -34.58 -0.14 -29.59
CA SER A 479 -35.74 -0.29 -30.48
C SER A 479 -36.26 1.09 -30.91
N SER A 480 -36.65 1.22 -32.18
CA SER A 480 -37.33 2.39 -32.73
C SER A 480 -38.58 1.94 -33.48
N ASP A 481 -39.48 1.29 -32.75
CA ASP A 481 -40.89 1.26 -33.15
C ASP A 481 -41.56 2.62 -32.82
N ASP A 482 -42.63 2.89 -33.57
CA ASP A 482 -43.63 3.95 -33.39
C ASP A 482 -43.38 5.40 -33.89
N LEU A 483 -44.41 5.88 -34.63
CA LEU A 483 -44.87 7.26 -34.83
C LEU A 483 -44.26 8.16 -35.94
N GLN A 484 -44.38 7.72 -37.19
CA GLN A 484 -45.02 8.51 -38.27
C GLN A 484 -45.83 7.53 -39.14
N GLY A 485 -47.03 7.79 -39.66
CA GLY A 485 -47.79 9.03 -39.78
C GLY A 485 -48.76 8.83 -40.96
N LYS A 486 -50.07 8.88 -40.71
CA LYS A 486 -51.15 8.60 -41.69
C LYS A 486 -50.92 9.30 -43.05
N LEU A 487 -50.98 8.55 -44.17
CA LEU A 487 -51.64 8.95 -45.44
C LEU A 487 -51.39 7.94 -46.58
N LYS A 488 -52.39 7.10 -46.88
CA LYS A 488 -53.11 7.10 -48.18
C LYS A 488 -54.17 5.99 -48.26
N GLU A 489 -55.25 6.31 -48.95
CA GLU A 489 -56.40 5.43 -49.21
C GLU A 489 -56.10 4.43 -50.34
N ALA A 490 -56.57 3.18 -50.18
CA ALA A 490 -57.28 2.37 -51.19
C ALA A 490 -57.70 1.03 -50.55
#